data_AF-A0A6J6H9J2-F1
#
_entry.id   AF-A0A6J6H9J2-F1
#
_cell.length_a   1.000
_cell.length_b   1.000
_cell.length_c   1.000
_cell.angle_alpha   90.00
_cell.angle_beta   90.00
_cell.angle_gamma   90.00
#
_symmetry.space_group_name_H-M   'P 1'
#
loop_
_entity.id
_entity.type
_entity.pdbx_description
1 polymer ?
#
loop_
_entity_poly.entity_id
_entity_poly.type
_entity_poly.pdbx_seq_one_letter_code
_entity_poly.pdbx_strand_id
1 'polypeptide(L)'
;MKKLLGVALSLSLLLPSSSVAATTKPTPKPTATKAKVAKKAVVKKAVAKKKKKVKLKPKAPIKWPPPGFDKKGELYAKTATPKELLIAASENKYIQMKLIAECHKTACLGIFVGSETGCDWWEVNSNVLGIDPNNPTERIIYGSLITLVAGSKARTIKPILLVSDEPIADGLGVGAYTANCRTGSPTGKIPSNTYTKSPTRS
;
A
#
# COMPACT_ATOMS: atom_id res chain seq x y z
N MET A 1 34.33 -62.49 -2.03
CA MET A 1 34.58 -62.51 -0.57
C MET A 1 33.48 -61.64 0.06
N LYS A 2 32.51 -62.20 0.81
CA LYS A 2 32.46 -62.25 2.30
C LYS A 2 32.58 -60.83 2.92
N LYS A 3 31.61 -60.23 3.63
CA LYS A 3 30.22 -60.53 4.08
C LYS A 3 29.46 -59.16 4.10
N LEU A 4 28.14 -58.96 3.93
CA LEU A 4 26.90 -59.60 4.40
C LEU A 4 26.59 -59.41 5.90
N LEU A 5 25.81 -58.34 6.20
CA LEU A 5 25.01 -58.05 7.41
C LEU A 5 24.26 -56.72 7.14
N GLY A 6 22.93 -56.59 7.16
CA GLY A 6 21.89 -57.61 7.32
C GLY A 6 21.04 -57.43 8.58
N VAL A 7 20.26 -56.35 8.68
CA VAL A 7 19.04 -56.29 9.51
C VAL A 7 17.97 -55.51 8.75
N ALA A 8 16.83 -56.16 8.50
CA ALA A 8 15.59 -55.53 8.10
C ALA A 8 14.53 -55.88 9.15
N LEU A 9 13.73 -54.91 9.58
CA LEU A 9 12.51 -55.18 10.35
C LEU A 9 11.45 -54.14 10.01
N SER A 10 10.39 -54.61 9.36
CA SER A 10 9.20 -53.87 8.97
C SER A 10 8.07 -54.11 9.97
N LEU A 11 7.38 -53.06 10.46
CA LEU A 11 5.96 -53.20 10.81
C LEU A 11 5.19 -51.86 10.89
N SER A 12 4.28 -51.71 9.92
CA SER A 12 2.88 -51.28 10.03
C SER A 12 2.40 -50.17 11.01
N LEU A 13 1.74 -49.17 10.39
CA LEU A 13 0.47 -48.51 10.79
C LEU A 13 0.15 -48.22 12.28
N LEU A 14 -0.20 -46.95 12.58
CA LEU A 14 -1.59 -46.51 12.86
C LEU A 14 -1.69 -45.01 13.25
N LEU A 15 -2.74 -44.34 12.78
CA LEU A 15 -3.28 -43.11 13.38
C LEU A 15 -4.14 -43.44 14.60
N PRO A 16 -4.40 -42.48 15.49
CA PRO A 16 -5.76 -42.34 15.97
C PRO A 16 -6.29 -40.90 15.98
N SER A 17 -7.49 -40.75 15.42
CA SER A 17 -8.43 -39.65 15.71
C SER A 17 -9.45 -40.13 16.75
N SER A 18 -10.16 -39.18 17.39
CA SER A 18 -11.33 -39.42 18.27
C SER A 18 -10.95 -39.91 19.70
N SER A 19 -11.80 -39.81 20.73
CA SER A 19 -13.24 -39.48 20.75
C SER A 19 -13.70 -38.78 22.03
N VAL A 20 -14.81 -38.06 21.89
CA VAL A 20 -15.81 -37.77 22.93
C VAL A 20 -16.08 -38.97 23.85
N ALA A 21 -16.17 -38.74 25.16
CA ALA A 21 -16.74 -39.70 26.12
C ALA A 21 -18.15 -39.26 26.52
N ALA A 22 -19.16 -40.09 26.25
CA ALA A 22 -20.55 -39.86 26.66
C ALA A 22 -21.32 -41.18 26.82
N THR A 23 -21.67 -41.54 28.06
CA THR A 23 -22.56 -42.65 28.48
C THR A 23 -22.72 -42.53 30.02
N THR A 24 -23.83 -42.87 30.70
CA THR A 24 -25.04 -43.65 30.38
C THR A 24 -26.36 -43.07 30.97
N LYS A 25 -27.48 -43.53 30.40
CA LYS A 25 -28.91 -43.39 30.78
C LYS A 25 -29.28 -44.46 31.86
N PRO A 26 -30.25 -44.30 32.81
CA PRO A 26 -31.72 -44.32 32.56
C PRO A 26 -32.63 -43.41 33.43
N THR A 27 -33.88 -43.23 33.02
CA THR A 27 -34.72 -42.08 33.46
C THR A 27 -36.22 -42.41 33.54
N PRO A 28 -36.91 -42.08 34.67
CA PRO A 28 -38.35 -42.30 34.83
C PRO A 28 -39.15 -40.96 34.93
N LYS A 29 -40.23 -40.94 35.73
CA LYS A 29 -41.21 -39.86 35.98
C LYS A 29 -41.65 -39.94 37.46
N PRO A 30 -42.13 -38.86 38.12
CA PRO A 30 -43.59 -38.64 38.15
C PRO A 30 -44.04 -37.17 38.10
N THR A 31 -45.36 -37.00 37.99
CA THR A 31 -46.11 -35.75 37.82
C THR A 31 -46.63 -35.18 39.14
N ALA A 32 -46.55 -33.86 39.37
CA ALA A 32 -47.55 -33.01 40.06
C ALA A 32 -47.01 -31.58 40.27
N THR A 33 -47.73 -30.46 40.43
CA THR A 33 -49.07 -29.95 40.10
C THR A 33 -49.19 -28.61 40.86
N LYS A 34 -49.48 -27.50 40.15
CA LYS A 34 -50.00 -26.19 40.66
C LYS A 34 -49.19 -25.36 41.69
N ALA A 35 -48.74 -24.19 41.24
CA ALA A 35 -49.08 -22.89 41.88
C ALA A 35 -49.17 -21.79 40.78
N LYS A 36 -49.91 -20.70 41.01
CA LYS A 36 -50.37 -19.75 39.98
C LYS A 36 -50.29 -18.30 40.49
N VAL A 37 -50.06 -17.32 39.59
CA VAL A 37 -50.12 -15.84 39.84
C VAL A 37 -48.87 -15.33 40.63
N ALA A 38 -48.20 -14.20 40.33
CA ALA A 38 -48.69 -12.89 39.88
C ALA A 38 -47.81 -12.15 38.84
N LYS A 39 -48.34 -11.03 38.31
CA LYS A 39 -47.73 -10.15 37.28
C LYS A 39 -47.08 -8.89 37.89
N LYS A 40 -46.22 -8.23 37.08
CA LYS A 40 -45.47 -6.96 37.29
C LYS A 40 -44.17 -7.15 38.09
N ALA A 41 -43.07 -6.45 37.77
CA ALA A 41 -42.95 -5.19 37.03
C ALA A 41 -42.13 -5.26 35.72
N VAL A 42 -42.52 -4.47 34.72
CA VAL A 42 -41.76 -4.22 33.50
C VAL A 42 -40.70 -3.15 33.79
N VAL A 43 -39.43 -3.52 33.78
CA VAL A 43 -38.32 -2.56 33.85
C VAL A 43 -38.32 -1.74 32.55
N LYS A 44 -38.58 -0.43 32.67
CA LYS A 44 -38.54 0.50 31.53
C LYS A 44 -37.10 0.58 31.00
N LYS A 45 -36.88 0.05 29.80
CA LYS A 45 -35.60 0.12 29.08
C LYS A 45 -35.19 1.60 28.92
N ALA A 46 -34.03 1.98 29.42
CA ALA A 46 -33.52 3.34 29.27
C ALA A 46 -33.34 3.67 27.78
N VAL A 47 -33.99 4.74 27.31
CA VAL A 47 -33.89 5.17 25.91
C VAL A 47 -32.50 5.76 25.67
N ALA A 48 -31.70 5.08 24.83
CA ALA A 48 -30.38 5.56 24.45
C ALA A 48 -30.50 6.93 23.75
N LYS A 49 -29.99 7.99 24.39
CA LYS A 49 -29.90 9.33 23.79
C LYS A 49 -29.05 9.24 22.52
N LYS A 50 -29.67 9.40 21.34
CA LYS A 50 -28.95 9.44 20.05
C LYS A 50 -27.90 10.56 20.10
N LYS A 51 -26.61 10.19 20.06
CA LYS A 51 -25.52 11.16 19.93
C LYS A 51 -25.76 11.98 18.66
N LYS A 52 -25.95 13.29 18.81
CA LYS A 52 -26.17 14.23 17.70
C LYS A 52 -24.92 14.17 16.81
N LYS A 53 -25.04 13.67 15.57
CA LYS A 53 -23.92 13.66 14.62
C LYS A 53 -23.47 15.10 14.42
N VAL A 54 -22.30 15.45 14.95
CA VAL A 54 -21.67 16.74 14.68
C VAL A 54 -21.36 16.75 13.18
N LYS A 55 -22.15 17.51 12.41
CA LYS A 55 -21.80 17.82 11.03
C LYS A 55 -20.54 18.68 11.12
N LEU A 56 -19.38 18.07 10.84
CA LEU A 56 -18.14 18.80 10.64
C LEU A 56 -18.44 19.93 9.63
N LYS A 57 -18.08 21.18 9.98
CA LYS A 57 -18.25 22.30 9.06
C LYS A 57 -17.51 21.95 7.75
N PRO A 58 -18.08 22.25 6.56
CA PRO A 58 -17.36 22.07 5.31
C PRO A 58 -15.99 22.74 5.42
N LYS A 59 -14.92 21.97 5.19
CA LYS A 59 -13.56 22.50 5.22
C LYS A 59 -13.47 23.59 4.14
N ALA A 60 -12.99 24.78 4.52
CA ALA A 60 -12.83 25.88 3.57
C ALA A 60 -12.02 25.39 2.35
N PRO A 61 -12.35 25.82 1.11
CA PRO A 61 -11.61 25.42 -0.07
C PRO A 61 -10.12 25.73 0.10
N ILE A 62 -9.29 24.70 0.04
CA ILE A 62 -7.84 24.88 0.05
C ILE A 62 -7.48 25.62 -1.24
N LYS A 63 -6.76 26.74 -1.13
CA LYS A 63 -6.25 27.47 -2.30
C LYS A 63 -5.47 26.50 -3.17
N TRP A 64 -5.83 26.42 -4.45
CA TRP A 64 -5.22 25.53 -5.43
C TRP A 64 -4.13 26.25 -6.23
N PRO A 65 -2.98 25.59 -6.52
CA PRO A 65 -2.47 24.39 -5.85
C PRO A 65 -2.10 24.71 -4.39
N PRO A 66 -1.86 23.70 -3.54
CA PRO A 66 -1.20 23.91 -2.24
C PRO A 66 0.16 24.61 -2.41
N PRO A 67 0.64 25.34 -1.39
CA PRO A 67 1.93 26.02 -1.46
C PRO A 67 3.10 25.04 -1.65
N GLY A 68 4.16 25.51 -2.32
CA GLY A 68 5.38 24.75 -2.57
C GLY A 68 5.36 23.86 -3.81
N PHE A 69 4.33 23.91 -4.65
CA PHE A 69 4.29 23.22 -5.95
C PHE A 69 4.85 24.11 -7.07
N ASP A 70 5.75 23.55 -7.87
CA ASP A 70 6.20 24.15 -9.12
C ASP A 70 5.09 24.10 -10.16
N LYS A 71 4.92 25.19 -10.92
CA LYS A 71 3.88 25.34 -11.94
C LYS A 71 4.49 25.31 -13.35
N LYS A 72 3.96 24.46 -14.23
CA LYS A 72 4.28 24.43 -15.66
C LYS A 72 2.98 24.39 -16.46
N GLY A 73 2.55 25.54 -16.97
CA GLY A 73 1.23 25.68 -17.61
C GLY A 73 0.11 25.43 -16.60
N GLU A 74 -0.75 24.45 -16.87
CA GLU A 74 -1.82 24.00 -15.96
C GLU A 74 -1.39 22.88 -14.99
N LEU A 75 -0.15 22.41 -15.10
CA LEU A 75 0.38 21.30 -14.33
C LEU A 75 1.18 21.77 -13.13
N TYR A 76 1.10 20.99 -12.05
CA TYR A 76 1.74 21.24 -10.78
C TYR A 76 2.51 19.99 -10.34
N ALA A 77 3.74 20.17 -9.87
CA ALA A 77 4.51 19.07 -9.30
C ALA A 77 5.32 19.52 -8.07
N LYS A 78 5.65 18.57 -7.20
CA LYS A 78 6.50 18.80 -6.02
C LYS A 78 7.17 17.51 -5.59
N THR A 79 8.44 17.55 -5.21
CA THR A 79 9.09 16.44 -4.49
C THR A 79 8.41 16.25 -3.14
N ALA A 80 8.05 15.02 -2.80
CA ALA A 80 7.51 14.69 -1.48
C ALA A 80 8.65 14.67 -0.46
N THR A 81 8.52 15.41 0.64
CA THR A 81 9.38 15.19 1.80
C THR A 81 9.07 13.82 2.42
N PRO A 82 10.01 13.20 3.15
CA PRO A 82 9.75 11.90 3.80
C PRO A 82 8.48 11.89 4.66
N LYS A 83 8.21 12.99 5.37
CA LYS A 83 7.01 13.15 6.21
C LYS A 83 5.72 13.17 5.39
N GLU A 84 5.67 13.95 4.30
CA GLU A 84 4.49 13.98 3.43
C GLU A 84 4.29 12.64 2.71
N LEU A 85 5.38 11.97 2.28
CA LEU A 85 5.31 10.67 1.61
C LEU A 85 4.76 9.58 2.54
N LEU A 86 5.15 9.58 3.83
CA LEU A 86 4.60 8.67 4.84
C LEU A 86 3.10 8.93 5.09
N ILE A 87 2.66 10.20 5.11
CA ILE A 87 1.23 10.55 5.22
C ILE A 87 0.48 10.03 3.98
N ALA A 88 0.98 10.33 2.78
CA ALA A 88 0.38 9.87 1.53
C ALA A 88 0.35 8.33 1.40
N ALA A 89 1.36 7.64 1.95
CA ALA A 89 1.36 6.18 2.06
C ALA A 89 0.24 5.69 2.99
N SER A 90 0.03 6.31 4.15
CA SER A 90 -1.05 5.92 5.07
C SER A 90 -2.46 6.08 4.47
N GLU A 91 -2.63 6.98 3.50
CA GLU A 91 -3.88 7.20 2.77
C GLU A 91 -4.00 6.36 1.49
N ASN A 92 -2.89 5.80 0.98
CA ASN A 92 -2.84 5.07 -0.29
C ASN A 92 -2.07 3.74 -0.15
N LYS A 93 -2.82 2.64 -0.01
CA LYS A 93 -2.31 1.27 0.13
C LYS A 93 -1.31 0.85 -0.96
N TYR A 94 -1.45 1.33 -2.20
CA TYR A 94 -0.49 1.02 -3.28
C TYR A 94 0.86 1.68 -3.02
N ILE A 95 0.86 2.98 -2.68
CA ILE A 95 2.07 3.73 -2.32
C ILE A 95 2.71 3.11 -1.07
N GLN A 96 1.93 2.78 -0.04
CA GLN A 96 2.42 2.11 1.16
C GLN A 96 3.12 0.79 0.84
N MET A 97 2.46 -0.10 0.07
CA MET A 97 2.99 -1.42 -0.24
C MET A 97 4.28 -1.32 -1.05
N LYS A 98 4.36 -0.44 -2.05
CA LYS A 98 5.56 -0.27 -2.87
C LYS A 98 6.69 0.47 -2.14
N LEU A 99 6.37 1.46 -1.31
CA LEU A 99 7.36 2.16 -0.48
C LEU A 99 8.06 1.18 0.48
N ILE A 100 7.29 0.31 1.14
CA ILE A 100 7.84 -0.70 2.05
C ILE A 100 8.57 -1.82 1.29
N ALA A 101 8.05 -2.30 0.16
CA ALA A 101 8.61 -3.45 -0.54
C ALA A 101 9.92 -3.16 -1.30
N GLU A 102 10.02 -1.98 -1.94
CA GLU A 102 11.07 -1.69 -2.93
C GLU A 102 12.09 -0.65 -2.43
N CYS A 103 11.63 0.43 -1.78
CA CYS A 103 12.43 1.66 -1.57
C CYS A 103 13.42 1.60 -0.40
N HIS A 104 13.65 0.42 0.17
CA HIS A 104 14.79 0.13 1.04
C HIS A 104 15.86 -0.73 0.34
N LYS A 105 15.60 -1.17 -0.91
CA LYS A 105 16.49 -1.98 -1.74
C LYS A 105 16.95 -1.24 -2.99
N THR A 106 16.05 -0.45 -3.59
CA THR A 106 16.24 0.22 -4.88
C THR A 106 15.96 1.72 -4.77
N ALA A 107 16.58 2.51 -5.65
CA ALA A 107 16.42 3.95 -5.63
C ALA A 107 15.00 4.37 -6.01
N CYS A 108 14.41 5.19 -5.14
CA CYS A 108 13.04 5.70 -5.26
C CYS A 108 12.98 7.21 -5.06
N LEU A 109 11.90 7.82 -5.57
CA LEU A 109 11.47 9.16 -5.20
C LEU A 109 9.95 9.22 -5.08
N GLY A 110 9.45 9.78 -3.97
CA GLY A 110 8.07 10.19 -3.87
C GLY A 110 7.88 11.58 -4.46
N ILE A 111 6.89 11.76 -5.33
CA ILE A 111 6.47 13.07 -5.83
C ILE A 111 4.96 13.25 -5.67
N PHE A 112 4.53 14.50 -5.69
CA PHE A 112 3.14 14.89 -5.80
C PHE A 112 2.93 15.59 -7.14
N VAL A 113 1.83 15.28 -7.81
CA VAL A 113 1.40 15.96 -9.05
C VAL A 113 -0.04 16.44 -8.97
N GLY A 114 -0.41 17.41 -9.79
CA GLY A 114 -1.77 17.89 -9.94
C GLY A 114 -1.97 18.64 -11.25
N SER A 115 -3.22 18.78 -11.68
CA SER A 115 -3.61 19.52 -12.90
C SER A 115 -4.83 20.40 -12.58
N GLU A 116 -4.94 21.57 -13.20
CA GLU A 116 -6.18 22.38 -13.16
C GLU A 116 -7.37 21.58 -13.72
N THR A 117 -7.17 20.94 -14.88
CA THR A 117 -8.19 20.31 -15.71
C THR A 117 -8.33 18.80 -15.44
N GLY A 118 -7.31 18.18 -14.85
CA GLY A 118 -7.22 16.73 -14.65
C GLY A 118 -6.39 16.05 -15.74
N CYS A 119 -6.18 14.74 -15.60
CA CYS A 119 -5.40 13.90 -16.52
C CYS A 119 -6.01 12.50 -16.58
N ASP A 120 -6.03 11.88 -17.76
CA ASP A 120 -6.49 10.49 -17.93
C ASP A 120 -5.42 9.51 -17.42
N TRP A 121 -4.14 9.86 -17.61
CA TRP A 121 -2.99 9.20 -17.00
C TRP A 121 -1.81 10.17 -16.84
N TRP A 122 -0.84 9.77 -16.02
CA TRP A 122 0.41 10.47 -15.82
C TRP A 122 1.58 9.64 -16.33
N GLU A 123 2.47 10.32 -17.03
CA GLU A 123 3.77 9.81 -17.45
C GLU A 123 4.84 10.66 -16.78
N VAL A 124 5.68 10.07 -15.94
CA VAL A 124 6.80 10.76 -15.31
C VAL A 124 8.08 10.22 -15.91
N ASN A 125 8.83 11.09 -16.58
CA ASN A 125 10.18 10.80 -17.05
C ASN A 125 11.15 11.33 -16.00
N SER A 126 12.14 10.55 -15.60
CA SER A 126 13.09 10.89 -14.54
C SER A 126 14.43 10.19 -14.76
N ASN A 127 15.43 10.53 -13.96
CA ASN A 127 16.73 9.85 -13.98
C ASN A 127 17.06 9.24 -12.63
N VAL A 128 17.79 8.13 -12.65
CA VAL A 128 18.59 7.71 -11.50
C VAL A 128 19.90 8.47 -11.57
N LEU A 129 20.24 9.15 -10.48
CA LEU A 129 21.41 10.01 -10.35
C LEU A 129 22.33 9.45 -9.26
N GLY A 130 23.62 9.34 -9.54
CA GLY A 130 24.66 9.04 -8.55
C GLY A 130 25.69 10.16 -8.48
N ILE A 131 26.64 10.05 -7.55
CA ILE A 131 27.79 10.96 -7.45
C ILE A 131 28.80 10.58 -8.56
N ASP A 132 29.47 11.57 -9.18
CA ASP A 132 30.56 11.25 -10.11
C ASP A 132 31.77 10.69 -9.33
N PRO A 133 32.32 9.51 -9.70
CA PRO A 133 33.48 8.93 -9.03
C PRO A 133 34.76 9.78 -9.16
N ASN A 134 34.84 10.68 -10.13
CA ASN A 134 35.96 11.58 -10.37
C ASN A 134 35.73 12.98 -9.78
N ASN A 135 34.48 13.39 -9.55
CA ASN A 135 34.15 14.67 -8.91
C ASN A 135 32.97 14.51 -7.91
N PRO A 136 33.23 14.43 -6.59
CA PRO A 136 32.18 14.20 -5.59
C PRO A 136 31.17 15.35 -5.44
N THR A 137 31.39 16.50 -6.10
CA THR A 137 30.44 17.63 -6.13
C THR A 137 29.41 17.52 -7.26
N GLU A 138 29.66 16.66 -8.24
CA GLU A 138 28.82 16.49 -9.43
C GLU A 138 27.93 15.24 -9.34
N ARG A 139 26.86 15.23 -10.15
CA ARG A 139 25.94 14.10 -10.29
C ARG A 139 25.86 13.64 -11.73
N ILE A 140 26.02 12.34 -11.94
CA ILE A 140 25.91 11.70 -13.25
C ILE A 140 24.66 10.82 -13.35
N ILE A 141 24.17 10.65 -14.58
CA ILE A 141 22.98 9.84 -14.87
C ILE A 141 23.39 8.36 -14.93
N TYR A 142 22.85 7.57 -14.00
CA TYR A 142 23.03 6.12 -13.95
C TYR A 142 22.05 5.39 -14.88
N GLY A 143 20.90 6.01 -15.15
CA GLY A 143 19.91 5.55 -16.14
C GLY A 143 18.67 6.46 -16.20
N SER A 144 17.78 6.17 -17.13
CA SER A 144 16.46 6.81 -17.23
C SER A 144 15.36 5.93 -16.64
N LEU A 145 14.33 6.56 -16.08
CA LEU A 145 13.18 5.90 -15.47
C LEU A 145 11.89 6.55 -15.99
N ILE A 146 11.04 5.74 -16.61
CA ILE A 146 9.68 6.12 -17.02
C ILE A 146 8.68 5.46 -16.08
N THR A 147 7.86 6.26 -15.42
CA THR A 147 6.79 5.81 -14.51
C THR A 147 5.42 6.16 -15.10
N LEU A 148 4.58 5.14 -15.32
CA LEU A 148 3.20 5.33 -15.77
C LEU A 148 2.24 5.05 -14.62
N VAL A 149 1.35 6.00 -14.32
CA VAL A 149 0.28 5.81 -13.33
C VAL A 149 -1.05 6.36 -13.81
N ALA A 150 -2.15 5.85 -13.24
CA ALA A 150 -3.51 6.25 -13.62
C ALA A 150 -3.73 7.76 -13.49
N GLY A 151 -4.82 8.27 -14.04
CA GLY A 151 -5.18 9.68 -13.99
C GLY A 151 -5.39 10.29 -12.61
N SER A 152 -5.66 11.60 -12.62
CA SER A 152 -6.11 12.38 -11.48
C SER A 152 -7.21 13.34 -11.92
N LYS A 153 -8.21 13.55 -11.07
CA LYS A 153 -9.25 14.55 -11.31
C LYS A 153 -8.67 15.97 -11.32
N ALA A 154 -9.39 16.89 -11.95
CA ALA A 154 -9.18 18.33 -11.80
C ALA A 154 -8.96 18.71 -10.33
N ARG A 155 -7.98 19.60 -10.09
CA ARG A 155 -7.67 20.17 -8.77
C ARG A 155 -7.52 19.15 -7.64
N THR A 156 -6.91 18.01 -7.95
CA THR A 156 -6.61 16.93 -7.00
C THR A 156 -5.12 16.64 -6.99
N ILE A 157 -4.49 16.67 -5.81
CA ILE A 157 -3.10 16.23 -5.65
C ILE A 157 -3.05 14.71 -5.64
N LYS A 158 -2.12 14.14 -6.42
CA LYS A 158 -1.89 12.70 -6.50
C LYS A 158 -0.44 12.37 -6.09
N PRO A 159 -0.23 11.47 -5.11
CA PRO A 159 1.08 10.89 -4.87
C PRO A 159 1.47 9.92 -5.99
N ILE A 160 2.71 10.00 -6.43
CA ILE A 160 3.37 9.05 -7.33
C ILE A 160 4.66 8.60 -6.66
N LEU A 161 4.94 7.30 -6.71
CA LEU A 161 6.19 6.73 -6.25
C LEU A 161 6.98 6.26 -7.48
N LEU A 162 8.06 6.97 -7.79
CA LEU A 162 9.03 6.59 -8.82
C LEU A 162 9.93 5.53 -8.19
N VAL A 163 10.03 4.36 -8.82
CA VAL A 163 10.85 3.23 -8.35
C VAL A 163 11.70 2.76 -9.51
N SER A 164 13.02 2.76 -9.34
CA SER A 164 13.95 2.16 -10.31
C SER A 164 14.30 0.72 -9.92
N ASP A 165 14.91 -0.03 -10.84
CA ASP A 165 15.50 -1.34 -10.53
C ASP A 165 16.98 -1.23 -10.09
N GLU A 166 17.52 0.00 -10.00
CA GLU A 166 18.89 0.25 -9.54
C GLU A 166 18.97 0.12 -8.01
N PRO A 167 19.87 -0.72 -7.46
CA PRO A 167 20.04 -0.87 -6.02
C PRO A 167 20.40 0.45 -5.32
N ILE A 168 19.99 0.61 -4.06
CA ILE A 168 20.46 1.73 -3.22
C ILE A 168 21.95 1.54 -2.95
N ALA A 169 22.71 2.58 -3.26
CA ALA A 169 24.09 2.79 -2.85
C ALA A 169 24.24 4.25 -2.39
N ASP A 170 25.31 4.57 -1.68
CA ASP A 170 25.51 5.94 -1.15
C ASP A 170 25.54 6.97 -2.28
N GLY A 171 24.81 8.07 -2.06
CA GLY A 171 24.67 9.17 -3.02
C GLY A 171 23.71 8.92 -4.19
N LEU A 172 23.17 7.71 -4.34
CA LEU A 172 22.32 7.28 -5.46
C LEU A 172 20.83 7.52 -5.16
N GLY A 173 20.10 8.14 -6.08
CA GLY A 173 18.66 8.41 -5.92
C GLY A 173 17.95 8.79 -7.23
N VAL A 174 16.62 8.72 -7.25
CA VAL A 174 15.82 9.19 -8.39
C VAL A 174 15.64 10.71 -8.31
N GLY A 175 15.77 11.41 -9.44
CA GLY A 175 15.67 12.86 -9.55
C GLY A 175 15.43 13.34 -10.99
N ALA A 176 15.67 14.63 -11.23
CA ALA A 176 15.56 15.28 -12.55
C ALA A 176 14.26 14.93 -13.32
N TYR A 177 13.12 14.96 -12.64
CA TYR A 177 11.87 14.46 -13.20
C TYR A 177 11.07 15.53 -13.97
N THR A 178 10.29 15.08 -14.96
CA THR A 178 9.23 15.85 -15.63
C THR A 178 7.95 15.02 -15.60
N ALA A 179 6.91 15.55 -14.96
CA ALA A 179 5.57 14.94 -14.94
C ALA A 179 4.70 15.48 -16.08
N ASN A 180 4.29 14.59 -16.97
CA ASN A 180 3.43 14.87 -18.12
C ASN A 180 2.00 14.38 -17.83
N CYS A 181 1.04 15.30 -17.94
CA CYS A 181 -0.37 14.98 -17.99
C CYS A 181 -0.71 14.46 -19.38
N ARG A 182 -1.32 13.29 -19.47
CA ARG A 182 -1.68 12.64 -20.74
C ARG A 182 -3.20 12.46 -20.84
N THR A 183 -3.70 12.55 -22.07
CA THR A 183 -5.11 12.37 -22.44
C THR A 183 -5.29 11.11 -23.28
N GLY A 184 -6.49 10.52 -23.24
CA GLY A 184 -6.81 9.28 -23.94
C GLY A 184 -6.17 8.05 -23.31
N SER A 185 -6.09 6.97 -24.09
CA SER A 185 -5.61 5.66 -23.62
C SER A 185 -4.10 5.67 -23.27
N PRO A 186 -3.68 4.97 -22.21
CA PRO A 186 -2.26 4.75 -21.91
C PRO A 186 -1.49 4.03 -23.01
N THR A 187 -0.24 4.42 -23.24
CA THR A 187 0.68 3.75 -24.16
C THR A 187 1.27 2.44 -23.62
N GLY A 188 1.04 2.15 -22.34
CA GLY A 188 1.55 0.95 -21.67
C GLY A 188 0.72 0.56 -20.44
N LYS A 189 1.11 -0.53 -19.79
CA LYS A 189 0.44 -1.02 -18.58
C LYS A 189 0.53 0.02 -17.47
N ILE A 190 -0.59 0.27 -16.79
CA ILE A 190 -0.66 1.12 -15.60
C ILE A 190 -1.05 0.28 -14.37
N PRO A 191 -0.38 0.46 -13.21
CA PRO A 191 0.86 1.22 -13.03
C PRO A 191 2.09 0.45 -13.56
N SER A 192 3.11 1.17 -14.02
CA SER A 192 4.41 0.62 -14.37
C SER A 192 5.56 1.55 -13.98
N ASN A 193 6.74 0.95 -13.82
CA ASN A 193 8.03 1.61 -13.83
C ASN A 193 8.88 0.89 -14.89
N THR A 194 9.72 1.62 -15.60
CA THR A 194 10.63 1.07 -16.62
C THR A 194 11.95 1.80 -16.52
N TYR A 195 12.95 1.11 -15.97
CA TYR A 195 14.31 1.60 -15.83
C TYR A 195 15.17 1.15 -17.01
N THR A 196 15.97 2.07 -17.55
CA THR A 196 16.97 1.80 -18.59
C THR A 196 18.32 2.29 -18.10
N LYS A 197 19.23 1.35 -17.81
CA LYS A 197 20.62 1.64 -17.39
C LYS A 197 21.35 2.44 -18.46
N SER A 198 22.18 3.41 -18.07
CA SER A 198 22.98 4.20 -19.00
C SER A 198 24.02 3.31 -19.71
N PRO A 199 24.20 3.41 -21.05
CA PRO A 199 25.22 2.66 -21.79
C PRO A 199 26.65 2.91 -21.31
N THR A 200 26.92 4.08 -20.70
CA THR A 200 28.23 4.44 -20.12
C THR A 200 28.58 3.66 -18.85
N ARG A 201 27.67 2.83 -18.34
CA ARG A 201 27.83 2.03 -17.12
C ARG A 201 27.38 0.60 -17.40
N SER A 202 28.09 -0.10 -18.29
CA SER A 202 27.94 -1.55 -18.51
C SER A 202 28.49 -2.32 -17.31
#